data_AF-A0AAU6DVR0-F1
#
_entry.id   AF-A0AAU6DVR0-F1
#
_cell.length_a   1.000
_cell.length_b   1.000
_cell.length_c   1.000
_cell.angle_alpha   90.00
_cell.angle_beta   90.00
_cell.angle_gamma   90.00
#
_symmetry.space_group_name_H-M   'P 1'
#
loop_
_entity.id
_entity.type
_entity.pdbx_description
1 polymer ?
#
loop_
_entity_poly.entity_id
_entity_poly.type
_entity_poly.pdbx_seq_one_letter_code
_entity_poly.pdbx_strand_id
1 'polypeptide(L)'
;MEIHSLAEFKADLKEMKVALGVAQHESAQIDHQLTTLGAEFATLNTTWQSPSSATYEEVQRWFNAAAADLRRVLEDGVHRLDKAIANYEKAEEANFHNVT
;
A
#
# COMPACT_ATOMS: atom_id res chain seq x y z
N MET A 1 -14.69 -2.91 30.61
CA MET A 1 -13.77 -3.77 29.84
C MET A 1 -14.68 -4.79 29.17
N GLU A 2 -15.11 -4.51 27.94
CA GLU A 2 -15.95 -5.47 27.22
C GLU A 2 -15.11 -6.70 26.95
N ILE A 3 -15.54 -7.84 27.47
CA ILE A 3 -14.92 -9.13 27.16
C ILE A 3 -15.51 -9.54 25.82
N HIS A 4 -14.80 -9.23 24.74
CA HIS A 4 -15.11 -9.81 23.44
C HIS A 4 -15.00 -11.33 23.54
N SER A 5 -16.00 -12.03 23.03
CA SER A 5 -15.92 -13.48 22.90
C SER A 5 -14.85 -13.85 21.86
N LEU A 6 -14.24 -15.03 21.99
CA LEU A 6 -13.29 -15.56 21.00
C LEU A 6 -13.87 -15.59 19.58
N ALA A 7 -15.20 -15.70 19.45
CA ALA A 7 -15.90 -15.67 18.17
C ALA A 7 -15.90 -14.27 17.54
N GLU A 8 -16.16 -13.23 18.34
CA GLU A 8 -16.11 -11.82 17.89
C GLU A 8 -14.69 -11.43 17.49
N PHE A 9 -13.68 -11.78 18.30
CA PHE A 9 -12.28 -11.53 17.96
C PHE A 9 -11.88 -12.17 16.61
N LYS A 10 -12.28 -13.42 16.37
CA LYS A 10 -12.01 -14.11 15.08
C LYS A 10 -12.73 -13.45 13.91
N ALA A 11 -13.92 -12.89 14.13
CA ALA A 11 -14.65 -12.15 13.11
C ALA A 11 -13.92 -10.84 12.76
N ASP A 12 -13.55 -10.04 13.76
CA ASP A 12 -12.82 -8.78 13.57
C ASP A 12 -11.48 -9.01 12.85
N LEU A 13 -10.74 -10.03 13.27
CA LEU A 13 -9.48 -10.42 12.64
C LEU A 13 -9.66 -10.81 11.16
N LYS A 14 -10.75 -11.50 10.84
CA LYS A 14 -11.09 -11.86 9.46
C LYS A 14 -11.39 -10.60 8.63
N GLU A 15 -12.13 -9.64 9.18
CA GLU A 15 -12.40 -8.37 8.51
C GLU A 15 -11.11 -7.58 8.26
N MET A 16 -10.20 -7.52 9.24
CA MET A 16 -8.89 -6.88 9.06
C MET A 16 -8.07 -7.55 7.95
N LYS A 17 -8.08 -8.88 7.85
CA LYS A 17 -7.40 -9.61 6.75
C LYS A 17 -8.01 -9.32 5.39
N VAL A 18 -9.34 -9.20 5.31
CA VAL A 18 -10.02 -8.78 4.07
C VAL A 18 -9.60 -7.36 3.68
N ALA A 19 -9.60 -6.43 4.64
CA ALA A 19 -9.18 -5.05 4.40
C ALA A 19 -7.70 -4.97 3.96
N LEU A 20 -6.80 -5.78 4.54
CA LEU A 20 -5.42 -5.90 4.09
C LEU A 20 -5.34 -6.38 2.63
N GLY A 21 -6.12 -7.39 2.26
CA GLY A 21 -6.18 -7.90 0.89
C GLY A 21 -6.65 -6.82 -0.10
N VAL A 22 -7.65 -6.03 0.26
CA VAL A 22 -8.11 -4.89 -0.54
C VAL A 22 -7.00 -3.83 -0.68
N ALA A 23 -6.35 -3.46 0.43
CA ALA A 23 -5.25 -2.48 0.40
C ALA A 23 -4.07 -2.93 -0.48
N GLN A 24 -3.72 -4.22 -0.42
CA GLN A 24 -2.71 -4.81 -1.30
C GLN A 24 -3.12 -4.75 -2.77
N HIS A 25 -4.37 -5.07 -3.08
CA HIS A 25 -4.89 -5.00 -4.44
C HIS A 25 -4.84 -3.58 -5.01
N GLU A 26 -5.37 -2.61 -4.26
CA GLU A 26 -5.38 -1.20 -4.68
C GLU A 26 -3.96 -0.65 -4.83
N SER A 27 -3.05 -1.00 -3.91
CA SER A 27 -1.64 -0.63 -4.02
C SER A 27 -1.00 -1.16 -5.31
N ALA A 28 -1.30 -2.40 -5.70
CA ALA A 28 -0.80 -2.97 -6.95
C ALA A 28 -1.42 -2.31 -8.19
N GLN A 29 -2.70 -1.94 -8.15
CA GLN A 29 -3.35 -1.20 -9.24
C GLN A 29 -2.73 0.18 -9.44
N ILE A 30 -2.51 0.92 -8.35
CA ILE A 30 -1.86 2.23 -8.39
C ILE A 30 -0.44 2.11 -8.94
N ASP A 31 0.34 1.11 -8.49
CA ASP A 31 1.70 0.88 -8.99
C ASP A 31 1.73 0.60 -10.50
N HIS A 32 0.80 -0.21 -10.98
CA HIS A 32 0.64 -0.49 -12.40
C HIS A 32 0.33 0.81 -13.18
N GLN A 33 -0.61 1.63 -12.70
CA GLN A 33 -0.97 2.90 -13.33
C GLN A 33 0.22 3.88 -13.38
N LEU A 34 0.98 4.00 -12.30
CA LEU A 34 2.19 4.83 -12.25
C LEU A 34 3.25 4.35 -13.25
N THR A 35 3.41 3.03 -13.38
CA THR A 35 4.34 2.43 -14.36
C THR A 35 3.90 2.73 -15.78
N THR A 36 2.61 2.57 -16.10
CA THR A 36 2.07 2.91 -17.42
C THR A 36 2.25 4.39 -17.73
N LEU A 37 1.91 5.29 -16.80
CA LEU A 37 2.10 6.74 -16.97
C LEU A 37 3.58 7.09 -17.15
N GLY A 38 4.48 6.48 -16.40
CA GLY A 38 5.93 6.68 -16.56
C GLY A 38 6.43 6.27 -17.95
N ALA A 39 5.90 5.19 -18.51
CA ALA A 39 6.21 4.76 -19.87
C ALA A 39 5.69 5.76 -20.91
N GLU A 40 4.47 6.26 -20.76
CA GLU A 40 3.89 7.30 -21.63
C GLU A 40 4.66 8.62 -21.54
N PHE A 41 5.15 9.00 -20.36
CA PHE A 41 6.10 10.10 -20.27
C PHE A 41 7.32 9.80 -21.13
N ALA A 42 8.00 8.66 -20.93
CA ALA A 42 9.23 8.33 -21.66
C ALA A 42 9.07 8.37 -23.19
N THR A 43 7.92 7.98 -23.74
CA THR A 43 7.64 8.07 -25.18
C THR A 43 7.52 9.51 -25.67
N LEU A 44 6.87 10.41 -24.91
CA LEU A 44 6.70 11.82 -25.28
C LEU A 44 8.03 12.56 -25.45
N ASN A 45 9.05 12.22 -24.65
CA ASN A 45 10.38 12.83 -24.76
C ASN A 45 11.02 12.58 -26.13
N THR A 46 10.77 11.41 -26.73
CA THR A 46 11.33 11.05 -28.05
C THR A 46 10.78 11.89 -29.19
N THR A 47 9.58 12.44 -29.02
CA THR A 47 8.87 13.22 -30.04
C THR A 47 9.00 14.73 -29.82
N TRP A 48 9.27 15.16 -28.58
CA TRP A 48 9.28 16.58 -28.19
C TRP A 48 10.69 17.20 -28.29
N GLN A 49 11.22 17.34 -29.50
CA GLN A 49 12.49 18.04 -29.76
C GLN A 49 12.29 19.56 -29.93
N SER A 50 11.94 20.26 -28.86
CA SER A 50 11.82 21.74 -28.87
C SER A 50 12.43 22.35 -27.60
N PRO A 51 12.70 23.68 -27.56
CA PRO A 51 13.22 24.36 -26.37
C PRO A 51 12.41 24.16 -25.08
N SER A 52 11.14 23.71 -25.19
CA SER A 52 10.29 23.32 -24.08
C SER A 52 10.69 21.98 -23.42
N SER A 53 11.64 21.23 -23.98
CA SER A 53 12.09 19.95 -23.45
C SER A 53 12.59 20.04 -22.00
N ALA A 54 13.21 21.17 -21.62
CA ALA A 54 13.64 21.43 -20.25
C ALA A 54 12.48 21.43 -19.24
N THR A 55 11.32 21.97 -19.62
CA THR A 55 10.11 21.93 -18.76
C THR A 55 9.53 20.53 -18.67
N TYR A 56 9.62 19.76 -19.75
CA TYR A 56 9.20 18.37 -19.78
C TYR A 56 10.09 17.49 -18.87
N GLU A 57 11.42 17.65 -18.91
CA GLU A 57 12.35 16.94 -18.02
C GLU A 57 12.10 17.23 -16.53
N GLU A 58 11.72 18.47 -16.20
CA GLU A 58 11.32 18.85 -14.85
C GLU A 58 10.04 18.14 -14.41
N VAL A 59 9.00 18.11 -15.26
CA VAL A 59 7.76 17.38 -15.00
C VAL A 59 8.03 15.87 -14.85
N GLN A 60 8.86 15.29 -15.70
CA GLN A 60 9.21 13.87 -15.63
C GLN A 60 9.93 13.52 -14.32
N ARG A 61 10.89 14.37 -13.89
CA ARG A 61 11.56 14.19 -12.59
C ARG A 61 10.60 14.30 -11.42
N TRP A 62 9.74 15.32 -11.43
CA TRP A 62 8.71 15.50 -10.41
C TRP A 62 7.76 14.29 -10.34
N PHE A 63 7.29 13.81 -11.50
CA PHE A 63 6.42 12.65 -11.58
C PHE A 63 7.10 11.40 -10.99
N ASN A 64 8.34 11.13 -11.37
CA ASN A 64 9.09 9.98 -10.87
C ASN A 64 9.29 10.03 -9.33
N ALA A 65 9.58 11.21 -8.79
CA ALA A 65 9.72 11.40 -7.35
C ALA A 65 8.39 11.16 -6.62
N ALA A 66 7.30 11.78 -7.08
CA ALA A 66 5.97 11.62 -6.50
C ALA A 66 5.46 10.18 -6.59
N ALA A 67 5.72 9.50 -7.72
CA ALA A 67 5.38 8.09 -7.90
C ALA A 67 6.13 7.19 -6.92
N ALA A 68 7.44 7.43 -6.72
CA ALA A 68 8.24 6.69 -5.75
C ALA A 68 7.78 6.92 -4.31
N ASP A 69 7.43 8.16 -3.94
CA ASP A 69 6.90 8.48 -2.62
C ASP A 69 5.54 7.81 -2.37
N LEU A 70 4.65 7.81 -3.36
CA LEU A 70 3.35 7.15 -3.25
C LEU A 70 3.51 5.63 -3.05
N ARG A 71 4.37 4.98 -3.84
CA ARG A 71 4.70 3.55 -3.68
C ARG A 71 5.17 3.24 -2.27
N ARG A 72 6.11 4.04 -1.76
CA ARG A 72 6.69 3.87 -0.43
C ARG A 72 5.64 3.96 0.68
N VAL A 73 4.72 4.92 0.58
CA VAL A 73 3.66 5.10 1.59
C VAL A 73 2.65 3.94 1.55
N LEU A 74 2.28 3.47 0.36
CA LEU A 74 1.36 2.35 0.20
C LEU A 74 1.97 1.05 0.73
N GLU A 75 3.23 0.77 0.39
CA GLU A 75 3.97 -0.39 0.90
C GLU A 75 4.12 -0.36 2.43
N ASP A 76 4.48 0.79 3.01
CA ASP A 76 4.57 0.95 4.47
C ASP A 76 3.20 0.75 5.14
N GLY A 77 2.12 1.27 4.54
CA GLY A 77 0.76 1.07 5.03
C GLY A 77 0.34 -0.39 5.07
N VAL A 78 0.54 -1.11 3.96
CA VAL A 78 0.29 -2.56 3.86
C VAL A 78 1.12 -3.33 4.90
N HIS A 79 2.42 -3.00 5.02
CA HIS A 79 3.30 -3.67 5.96
C HIS A 79 2.87 -3.47 7.41
N ARG A 80 2.48 -2.24 7.79
CA ARG A 80 2.01 -1.93 9.14
C ARG A 80 0.70 -2.64 9.47
N LEU A 81 -0.23 -2.73 8.52
CA LEU A 81 -1.48 -3.47 8.69
C LEU A 81 -1.23 -4.97 8.90
N ASP A 82 -0.36 -5.57 8.08
CA ASP A 82 0.06 -6.97 8.23
C ASP A 82 0.69 -7.24 9.60
N LYS A 83 1.61 -6.36 10.04
CA LYS A 83 2.20 -6.46 11.38
C LYS A 83 1.20 -6.28 12.50
N ALA A 84 0.24 -5.37 12.37
CA ALA A 84 -0.81 -5.19 13.36
C ALA A 84 -1.65 -6.46 13.50
N ILE A 85 -2.07 -7.05 12.38
CA ILE A 85 -2.84 -8.31 12.35
C ILE A 85 -2.05 -9.44 13.04
N ALA A 86 -0.78 -9.64 12.68
CA ALA A 86 0.05 -10.69 13.28
C ALA A 86 0.26 -10.48 14.78
N ASN A 87 0.41 -9.23 15.23
CA ASN A 87 0.53 -8.91 16.65
C ASN A 87 -0.76 -9.19 17.42
N TYR A 88 -1.92 -8.87 16.85
CA TYR A 88 -3.22 -9.17 17.45
C TYR A 88 -3.45 -10.68 17.56
N GLU A 89 -3.14 -11.46 16.51
CA GLU A 89 -3.21 -12.93 16.55
C GLU A 89 -2.37 -13.51 17.68
N LYS A 90 -1.11 -13.08 17.77
CA LYS A 90 -0.19 -13.56 18.79
C LYS A 90 -0.63 -13.18 20.21
N ALA A 91 -1.16 -11.98 20.40
CA ALA A 91 -1.66 -11.53 21.69
C ALA A 91 -2.86 -12.37 22.15
N GLU A 92 -3.78 -12.69 21.24
CA GLU A 92 -4.93 -13.52 21.58
C GLU A 92 -4.54 -14.98 21.85
N GLU A 93 -3.64 -15.56 21.06
CA GLU A 93 -3.11 -16.90 21.34
C GLU A 93 -2.49 -16.97 22.74
N ALA A 94 -1.69 -15.97 23.13
CA ALA A 94 -1.08 -15.91 24.45
C ALA A 94 -2.13 -15.73 25.57
N ASN A 95 -3.15 -14.89 25.35
CA ASN A 95 -4.22 -14.69 26.32
C ASN A 95 -5.05 -15.96 26.51
N PHE A 96 -5.40 -16.66 25.43
CA PHE A 96 -6.16 -17.90 25.52
C PHE A 96 -5.40 -18.97 26.35
N HIS A 97 -4.10 -19.15 26.11
CA HIS A 97 -3.26 -20.07 26.88
C HIS A 97 -3.09 -19.71 28.36
N ASN A 98 -3.28 -18.45 28.75
CA ASN A 98 -3.14 -18.00 30.14
C ASN A 98 -4.46 -18.07 30.93
N VAL A 99 -5.61 -18.18 30.24
CA VAL A 99 -6.94 -18.11 30.85
C VAL A 99 -7.62 -19.49 30.92
N THR A 100 -7.19 -20.46 30.10
CA THR A 100 -7.54 -21.90 30.21
C THR A 100 -6.47 -22.68 30.95
#